data_AF-A0A3B6SF05-F1
#
_entry.id   AF-A0A3B6SF05-F1
#
_cell.length_a   1.000
_cell.length_b   1.000
_cell.length_c   1.000
_cell.angle_alpha   90.00
_cell.angle_beta   90.00
_cell.angle_gamma   90.00
#
_symmetry.space_group_name_H-M   'P 1'
#
loop_
_entity.id
_entity.type
_entity.pdbx_description
1 polymer ?
#
loop_
_entity_poly.entity_id
_entity_poly.type
_entity_poly.pdbx_seq_one_letter_code
_entity_poly.pdbx_strand_id
1 'polypeptide(L)'
;MYIQLIGLGGLLKTPIIKIRRVLCMAIANSYDAEQDAFIINGRPCRITLEDVAHITGMPPCHGKKHVPSNLDDNMELWKKLKDRNDTKITFKGLLAKMKGDSTPNFVRPFVLYTIGKYVCRTKEEYVDNKYIGIVRNVETIKGTNLGQLTLDYLMDSVKNFVNGEAILEGNLPLL
;
A
#
# COMPACT_ATOMS: atom_id res chain seq x y z
N MET A 1 -17.35 -3.59 13.56
CA MET A 1 -17.11 -3.28 12.14
C MET A 1 -15.84 -4.02 11.69
N TYR A 2 -15.93 -5.03 10.81
CA TYR A 2 -14.82 -5.94 10.45
C TYR A 2 -13.50 -5.26 10.07
N ILE A 3 -13.56 -4.06 9.48
CA ILE A 3 -12.39 -3.24 9.12
C ILE A 3 -11.53 -2.86 10.34
N GLN A 4 -12.16 -2.60 11.50
CA GLN A 4 -11.44 -2.36 12.75
C GLN A 4 -10.75 -3.62 13.27
N LEU A 5 -11.40 -4.78 13.13
CA LEU A 5 -10.86 -6.07 13.61
C LEU A 5 -9.60 -6.47 12.86
N ILE A 6 -9.51 -6.16 11.57
CA ILE A 6 -8.31 -6.41 10.74
C ILE A 6 -7.24 -5.32 10.86
N GLY A 7 -7.40 -4.35 11.78
CA GLY A 7 -6.39 -3.31 12.03
C GLY A 7 -6.39 -2.13 11.05
N LEU A 8 -7.38 -2.04 10.16
CA LEU A 8 -7.48 -0.99 9.13
C LEU A 8 -8.49 0.11 9.47
N GLY A 9 -9.02 0.12 10.69
CA GLY A 9 -10.01 1.12 11.12
C GLY A 9 -9.51 2.57 11.08
N GLY A 10 -8.20 2.79 11.22
CA GLY A 10 -7.60 4.12 11.14
C GLY A 10 -7.60 4.74 9.75
N LEU A 11 -7.56 3.91 8.69
CA LEU A 11 -7.64 4.37 7.30
C LEU A 11 -8.96 5.08 6.98
N LEU A 12 -10.02 4.74 7.72
CA LEU A 12 -11.32 5.40 7.59
C LEU A 12 -11.32 6.82 8.15
N LYS A 13 -10.28 7.18 8.91
CA LYS A 13 -10.10 8.51 9.51
C LYS A 13 -9.06 9.34 8.76
N THR A 14 -8.41 8.80 7.73
CA THR A 14 -7.43 9.54 6.95
C THR A 14 -8.10 10.75 6.30
N PRO A 15 -7.60 11.98 6.52
CA PRO A 15 -8.16 13.16 5.90
C PRO A 15 -7.99 13.10 4.38
N ILE A 16 -8.91 13.71 3.65
CA ILE A 16 -8.76 13.91 2.20
C ILE A 16 -7.71 15.01 2.00
N ILE A 17 -6.50 14.61 1.60
CA ILE A 17 -5.40 15.53 1.30
C ILE A 17 -5.25 15.65 -0.22
N LYS A 18 -5.17 16.89 -0.73
CA LYS A 18 -4.80 17.17 -2.12
C LYS A 18 -3.42 17.81 -2.15
N ILE A 19 -2.40 17.05 -2.54
CA ILE A 19 -1.05 17.57 -2.76
C ILE A 19 -0.80 17.70 -4.26
N ARG A 20 -0.16 18.80 -4.66
CA ARG A 20 0.20 19.02 -6.07
C ARG A 20 1.33 18.09 -6.45
N ARG A 21 1.18 17.37 -7.57
CA ARG A 21 2.20 16.42 -8.07
C ARG A 21 3.59 17.06 -8.23
N VAL A 22 3.65 18.32 -8.66
CA VAL A 22 4.91 19.07 -8.81
C VAL A 22 5.64 19.25 -7.46
N LEU A 23 4.91 19.38 -6.35
CA LEU A 23 5.50 19.47 -5.02
C LEU A 23 6.11 18.13 -4.62
N CYS A 24 5.37 17.02 -4.78
CA CYS A 24 5.90 15.68 -4.50
C CYS A 24 7.16 15.38 -5.33
N MET A 25 7.19 15.81 -6.60
CA MET A 25 8.37 15.66 -7.46
C MET A 25 9.55 16.50 -6.97
N ALA A 26 9.32 17.74 -6.55
CA ALA A 26 10.37 18.60 -5.99
C ALA A 26 10.96 18.00 -4.71
N ILE A 27 10.10 17.45 -3.83
CA ILE A 27 10.54 16.76 -2.61
C ILE A 27 11.31 15.48 -2.97
N ALA A 28 10.79 14.64 -3.86
CA ALA A 28 11.47 13.42 -4.29
C ALA A 28 12.86 13.72 -4.92
N ASN A 29 12.98 14.77 -5.73
CA ASN A 29 14.26 15.20 -6.31
C ASN A 29 15.26 15.75 -5.28
N SER A 30 14.81 16.08 -4.06
CA SER A 30 15.71 16.48 -2.97
C SER A 30 16.30 15.28 -2.22
N TYR A 31 15.93 14.05 -2.59
CA TYR A 31 16.43 12.84 -1.96
C TYR A 31 17.92 12.65 -2.24
N ASP A 32 18.68 12.49 -1.17
CA ASP A 32 20.11 12.22 -1.16
C ASP A 32 20.36 10.76 -0.78
N ALA A 33 20.95 10.00 -1.70
CA ALA A 33 21.16 8.57 -1.53
C ALA A 33 22.28 8.23 -0.53
N GLU A 34 23.26 9.12 -0.34
CA GLU A 34 24.35 8.91 0.62
C GLU A 34 23.85 9.05 2.06
N GLN A 35 22.94 9.99 2.30
CA GLN A 35 22.35 10.26 3.61
C GLN A 35 21.05 9.48 3.87
N ASP A 36 20.47 8.83 2.85
CA ASP A 36 19.14 8.18 2.89
C ASP A 36 18.09 9.14 3.49
N ALA A 37 18.05 10.38 2.96
CA ALA A 37 17.23 11.47 3.49
C ALA A 37 16.83 12.48 2.40
N PHE A 38 15.74 13.21 2.62
CA PHE A 38 15.33 14.34 1.79
C PHE A 38 16.00 15.62 2.29
N ILE A 39 16.64 16.38 1.41
CA ILE A 39 17.32 17.63 1.78
C ILE A 39 16.37 18.81 1.62
N ILE A 40 15.71 19.18 2.72
CA ILE A 40 14.73 20.28 2.74
C ILE A 40 15.36 21.49 3.43
N ASN A 41 15.50 22.61 2.69
CA ASN A 41 16.17 23.82 3.18
C ASN A 41 17.57 23.54 3.79
N GLY A 42 18.33 22.65 3.16
CA GLY A 42 19.67 22.26 3.59
C GLY A 42 19.70 21.34 4.83
N ARG A 43 18.55 20.84 5.28
CA ARG A 43 18.46 19.92 6.42
C ARG A 43 18.03 18.52 5.96
N PRO A 44 18.68 17.45 6.44
CA PRO A 44 18.25 16.09 6.16
C PRO A 44 16.97 15.76 6.93
N CYS A 45 15.92 15.36 6.21
CA CYS A 45 14.64 14.95 6.73
C CYS A 45 14.37 13.48 6.34
N ARG A 46 14.05 12.64 7.31
CA ARG A 46 13.73 11.22 7.08
C ARG A 46 12.28 10.95 7.44
N ILE A 47 11.58 10.22 6.58
CA ILE A 47 10.22 9.73 6.89
C ILE A 47 10.37 8.50 7.78
N THR A 48 9.72 8.53 8.93
CA THR A 48 9.71 7.44 9.90
C THR A 48 8.38 6.69 9.87
N LEU A 49 8.33 5.53 10.53
CA LEU A 49 7.09 4.80 10.70
C LEU A 49 6.08 5.53 11.60
N GLU A 50 6.56 6.43 12.46
CA GLU A 50 5.72 7.30 13.27
C GLU A 50 5.00 8.33 12.39
N ASP A 51 5.71 8.93 11.43
CA ASP A 51 5.10 9.82 10.42
C ASP A 51 4.03 9.09 9.61
N VAL A 52 4.31 7.86 9.18
CA VAL A 52 3.34 7.01 8.49
C VAL A 52 2.09 6.78 9.35
N ALA A 53 2.27 6.44 10.63
CA ALA A 53 1.15 6.21 11.54
C ALA A 53 0.31 7.49 11.74
N HIS A 54 0.94 8.65 11.90
CA HIS A 54 0.27 9.93 12.05
C HIS A 54 -0.49 10.37 10.79
N ILE A 55 0.09 10.18 9.60
CA ILE A 55 -0.53 10.59 8.33
C ILE A 55 -1.64 9.63 7.92
N THR A 56 -1.44 8.32 8.09
CA THR A 56 -2.34 7.29 7.57
C THR A 56 -3.32 6.74 8.60
N GLY A 57 -3.11 7.00 9.89
CA GLY A 57 -3.86 6.36 10.97
C GLY A 57 -3.61 4.86 11.11
N MET A 58 -2.66 4.27 10.37
CA MET A 58 -2.28 2.88 10.57
C MET A 58 -1.64 2.70 11.96
N PRO A 59 -1.90 1.58 12.65
CA PRO A 59 -1.35 1.35 13.97
C PRO A 59 0.19 1.35 13.95
N PRO A 60 0.84 1.91 14.98
CA PRO A 60 2.28 1.84 15.16
C PRO A 60 2.79 0.40 15.13
N CYS A 61 3.98 0.24 14.56
CA CYS A 61 4.51 -1.00 14.02
C CYS A 61 4.75 -2.12 15.06
N HIS A 62 3.81 -3.05 15.15
CA HIS A 62 3.97 -4.30 15.91
C HIS A 62 3.77 -5.58 15.07
N GLY A 63 3.57 -5.43 13.75
CA GLY A 63 3.35 -6.54 12.82
C GLY A 63 4.63 -7.09 12.20
N LYS A 64 4.53 -8.26 11.57
CA LYS A 64 5.58 -8.87 10.75
C LYS A 64 5.72 -8.10 9.43
N LYS A 65 6.96 -7.90 8.97
CA LYS A 65 7.25 -7.36 7.64
C LYS A 65 6.61 -8.27 6.58
N HIS A 66 6.00 -7.66 5.57
CA HIS A 66 5.47 -8.42 4.44
C HIS A 66 6.60 -9.07 3.65
N VAL A 67 6.46 -10.37 3.38
CA VAL A 67 7.30 -11.11 2.46
C VAL A 67 6.48 -11.40 1.20
N PRO A 68 6.94 -10.98 0.01
CA PRO A 68 6.30 -11.29 -1.26
C PRO A 68 6.02 -12.79 -1.38
N SER A 69 4.77 -13.15 -1.69
CA SER A 69 4.40 -14.55 -1.90
C SER A 69 4.46 -14.93 -3.37
N ASN A 70 4.90 -16.14 -3.69
CA ASN A 70 4.82 -16.66 -5.06
C ASN A 70 3.36 -16.90 -5.46
N LEU A 71 3.05 -16.74 -6.75
CA LEU A 71 1.71 -16.96 -7.31
C LEU A 71 1.31 -18.44 -7.22
N ASP A 72 2.26 -19.35 -7.42
CA ASP A 72 2.00 -20.80 -7.40
C ASP A 72 1.42 -21.25 -6.06
N ASP A 73 1.96 -20.75 -4.95
CA ASP A 73 1.48 -21.03 -3.59
C ASP A 73 0.08 -20.46 -3.30
N ASN A 74 -0.42 -19.58 -4.17
CA ASN A 74 -1.69 -18.87 -4.00
C ASN A 74 -2.63 -19.05 -5.19
N MET A 75 -2.38 -20.01 -6.08
CA MET A 75 -3.08 -20.11 -7.36
C MET A 75 -4.60 -20.22 -7.20
N GLU A 76 -5.10 -21.02 -6.25
CA GLU A 76 -6.53 -21.14 -6.00
C GLU A 76 -7.17 -19.84 -5.49
N LEU A 77 -6.48 -19.16 -4.58
CA LEU A 77 -6.95 -17.90 -4.00
C LEU A 77 -6.94 -16.80 -5.07
N TRP A 78 -5.89 -16.73 -5.88
CA TRP A 78 -5.80 -15.85 -7.04
C TRP A 78 -6.96 -16.09 -8.01
N LYS A 79 -7.26 -17.35 -8.36
CA LYS A 79 -8.40 -17.72 -9.24
C LYS A 79 -9.75 -17.26 -8.68
N LYS A 80 -9.93 -17.27 -7.35
CA LYS A 80 -11.16 -16.78 -6.68
C LYS A 80 -11.27 -15.26 -6.68
N LEU A 81 -10.13 -14.57 -6.58
CA LEU A 81 -10.07 -13.10 -6.43
C LEU A 81 -10.07 -12.35 -7.75
N LYS A 82 -9.56 -12.94 -8.83
CA LYS A 82 -9.69 -12.37 -10.18
C LYS A 82 -11.08 -12.64 -10.76
N ASP A 83 -11.41 -11.93 -11.83
CA ASP A 83 -12.56 -12.29 -12.67
C ASP A 83 -12.16 -13.39 -13.66
N ARG A 84 -13.17 -14.13 -14.16
CA ARG A 84 -12.96 -15.39 -14.91
C ARG A 84 -12.04 -15.18 -16.12
N ASN A 85 -12.21 -14.06 -16.83
CA ASN A 85 -11.49 -13.72 -18.05
C ASN A 85 -10.24 -12.86 -17.82
N ASP A 86 -9.98 -12.41 -16.59
CA ASP A 86 -8.85 -11.54 -16.29
C ASP A 86 -7.58 -12.34 -16.01
N THR A 87 -6.43 -11.79 -16.36
CA THR A 87 -5.09 -12.33 -16.03
C THR A 87 -4.48 -11.67 -14.78
N LYS A 88 -5.18 -10.70 -14.18
CA LYS A 88 -4.77 -9.93 -13.01
C LYS A 88 -5.95 -9.76 -12.05
N ILE A 89 -5.67 -9.39 -10.80
CA ILE A 89 -6.73 -9.04 -9.83
C ILE A 89 -7.04 -7.54 -10.01
N THR A 90 -8.05 -7.24 -10.82
CA THR A 90 -8.41 -5.86 -11.16
C THR A 90 -9.16 -5.16 -10.02
N PHE A 91 -8.95 -3.85 -9.87
CA PHE A 91 -9.66 -3.07 -8.86
C PHE A 91 -11.17 -3.07 -9.08
N LYS A 92 -11.61 -3.08 -10.34
CA LYS A 92 -13.02 -3.21 -10.71
C LYS A 92 -13.60 -4.54 -10.23
N GLY A 93 -12.91 -5.65 -10.44
CA GLY A 93 -13.33 -6.97 -9.97
C GLY A 93 -13.40 -7.06 -8.44
N LEU A 94 -12.40 -6.50 -7.75
CA LEU A 94 -12.42 -6.40 -6.28
C LEU A 94 -13.61 -5.59 -5.77
N LEU A 95 -13.88 -4.42 -6.36
CA LEU A 95 -15.05 -3.58 -6.01
C LEU A 95 -16.37 -4.33 -6.22
N ALA A 96 -16.51 -5.04 -7.34
CA ALA A 96 -17.71 -5.83 -7.63
C ALA A 96 -17.96 -6.91 -6.57
N LYS A 97 -16.89 -7.59 -6.11
CA LYS A 97 -16.97 -8.62 -5.06
C LYS A 97 -17.32 -8.06 -3.68
N MET A 98 -17.06 -6.79 -3.42
CA MET A 98 -17.44 -6.12 -2.16
C MET A 98 -18.87 -5.56 -2.20
N LYS A 99 -19.44 -5.33 -3.38
CA LYS A 99 -20.72 -4.64 -3.52
C LYS A 99 -21.87 -5.51 -3.00
N GLY A 100 -22.57 -5.02 -1.98
CA GLY A 100 -23.73 -5.70 -1.39
C GLY A 100 -23.38 -6.87 -0.47
N ASP A 101 -22.09 -7.08 -0.16
CA ASP A 101 -21.64 -8.13 0.73
C ASP A 101 -21.47 -7.60 2.16
N SER A 102 -22.37 -7.99 3.06
CA SER A 102 -22.28 -7.70 4.50
C SER A 102 -21.62 -8.82 5.30
N THR A 103 -21.13 -9.87 4.63
CA THR A 103 -20.46 -11.03 5.24
C THR A 103 -18.94 -10.83 5.27
N PRO A 104 -18.17 -11.61 6.05
CA PRO A 104 -16.70 -11.51 6.06
C PRO A 104 -16.00 -11.77 4.70
N ASN A 105 -16.72 -12.21 3.67
CA ASN A 105 -16.15 -12.52 2.36
C ASN A 105 -15.58 -11.27 1.65
N PHE A 106 -16.10 -10.07 1.94
CA PHE A 106 -15.57 -8.82 1.41
C PHE A 106 -14.16 -8.49 1.91
N VAL A 107 -13.71 -9.09 3.02
CA VAL A 107 -12.46 -8.70 3.70
C VAL A 107 -11.23 -8.88 2.81
N ARG A 108 -11.11 -10.01 2.09
CA ARG A 108 -9.95 -10.25 1.22
C ARG A 108 -9.91 -9.27 0.04
N PRO A 109 -11.02 -9.07 -0.72
CA PRO A 109 -11.08 -8.02 -1.72
C PRO A 109 -10.78 -6.62 -1.18
N PHE A 110 -11.31 -6.27 0.00
CA PHE A 110 -11.10 -4.98 0.62
C PHE A 110 -9.64 -4.72 0.94
N VAL A 111 -8.95 -5.69 1.54
CA VAL A 111 -7.54 -5.55 1.91
C VAL A 111 -6.66 -5.43 0.68
N LEU A 112 -6.90 -6.24 -0.36
CA LEU A 112 -6.14 -6.13 -1.62
C LEU A 112 -6.40 -4.82 -2.35
N TYR A 113 -7.64 -4.36 -2.38
CA TYR A 113 -8.00 -3.06 -2.96
C TYR A 113 -7.29 -1.92 -2.21
N THR A 114 -7.33 -1.98 -0.87
CA THR A 114 -6.65 -1.02 0.01
C THR A 114 -5.15 -1.02 -0.23
N ILE A 115 -4.54 -2.20 -0.39
CA ILE A 115 -3.10 -2.29 -0.70
C ILE A 115 -2.80 -1.59 -2.03
N GLY A 116 -3.49 -1.93 -3.10
CA GLY A 116 -3.15 -1.38 -4.43
C GLY A 116 -3.56 0.08 -4.66
N LYS A 117 -4.62 0.59 -4.01
CA LYS A 117 -5.05 2.00 -4.17
C LYS A 117 -4.48 2.94 -3.11
N TYR A 118 -4.06 2.42 -1.95
CA TYR A 118 -3.63 3.25 -0.82
C TYR A 118 -2.24 2.90 -0.28
N VAL A 119 -1.98 1.66 0.14
CA VAL A 119 -0.72 1.27 0.81
C VAL A 119 0.47 1.32 -0.16
N CYS A 120 0.39 0.56 -1.25
CA CYS A 120 1.37 0.49 -2.32
C CYS A 120 0.72 1.03 -3.60
N ARG A 121 0.34 2.31 -3.54
CA ARG A 121 -0.45 2.93 -4.60
C ARG A 121 0.27 2.82 -5.94
N THR A 122 -0.37 2.08 -6.85
CA THR A 122 0.07 1.89 -8.24
C THR A 122 -0.77 2.72 -9.19
N LYS A 123 -0.23 2.99 -10.39
CA LYS A 123 -0.98 3.58 -11.52
C LYS A 123 -1.77 2.56 -12.32
N GLU A 124 -1.43 1.29 -12.16
CA GLU A 124 -2.15 0.18 -12.79
C GLU A 124 -3.59 0.11 -12.29
N GLU A 125 -4.48 -0.55 -13.05
CA GLU A 125 -5.86 -0.81 -12.62
C GLU A 125 -6.04 -2.19 -11.94
N TYR A 126 -4.94 -2.73 -11.41
CA TYR A 126 -4.90 -4.01 -10.70
C TYR A 126 -3.92 -3.96 -9.52
N VAL A 127 -4.06 -4.93 -8.62
CA VAL A 127 -3.10 -5.16 -7.53
C VAL A 127 -2.14 -6.29 -7.90
N ASP A 128 -0.86 -6.13 -7.56
CA ASP A 128 0.15 -7.15 -7.83
C ASP A 128 -0.10 -8.43 -7.01
N ASN A 129 0.20 -9.58 -7.62
CA ASN A 129 -0.01 -10.89 -7.02
C ASN A 129 0.86 -11.13 -5.78
N LYS A 130 1.99 -10.42 -5.64
CA LYS A 130 2.90 -10.55 -4.49
C LYS A 130 2.20 -10.30 -3.14
N TYR A 131 1.10 -9.54 -3.15
CA TYR A 131 0.33 -9.20 -1.97
C TYR A 131 -0.73 -10.25 -1.58
N ILE A 132 -1.00 -11.26 -2.40
CA ILE A 132 -2.06 -12.25 -2.14
C ILE A 132 -1.79 -13.04 -0.86
N GLY A 133 -0.52 -13.32 -0.55
CA GLY A 133 -0.12 -13.99 0.70
C GLY A 133 -0.63 -13.29 1.97
N ILE A 134 -0.81 -11.97 1.94
CA ILE A 134 -1.35 -11.19 3.07
C ILE A 134 -2.78 -11.61 3.41
N VAL A 135 -3.60 -11.90 2.39
CA VAL A 135 -5.02 -12.23 2.55
C VAL A 135 -5.31 -13.73 2.57
N ARG A 136 -4.27 -14.58 2.59
CA ARG A 136 -4.39 -16.04 2.67
C ARG A 136 -5.17 -16.43 3.93
N ASN A 137 -4.70 -15.98 5.09
CA ASN A 137 -5.41 -16.11 6.36
C ASN A 137 -5.88 -14.73 6.86
N VAL A 138 -7.20 -14.56 6.96
CA VAL A 138 -7.83 -13.31 7.38
C VAL A 138 -7.45 -12.92 8.81
N GLU A 139 -7.28 -13.91 9.69
CA GLU A 139 -6.95 -13.71 11.10
C GLU A 139 -5.55 -13.11 11.28
N THR A 140 -4.64 -13.37 10.34
CA THR A 140 -3.25 -12.89 10.40
C THR A 140 -3.05 -11.51 9.76
N ILE A 141 -4.06 -10.95 9.10
CA ILE A 141 -3.96 -9.65 8.41
C ILE A 141 -3.53 -8.55 9.37
N LYS A 142 -4.14 -8.50 10.57
CA LYS A 142 -3.80 -7.52 11.62
C LYS A 142 -2.33 -7.60 12.05
N GLY A 143 -1.72 -8.77 11.92
CA GLY A 143 -0.31 -8.99 12.22
C GLY A 143 0.64 -8.58 11.09
N THR A 144 0.15 -8.08 9.95
CA THR A 144 0.99 -7.59 8.84
C THR A 144 1.33 -6.12 9.05
N ASN A 145 2.61 -5.78 8.95
CA ASN A 145 3.07 -4.39 9.07
C ASN A 145 2.86 -3.64 7.74
N LEU A 146 1.64 -3.15 7.53
CA LEU A 146 1.31 -2.35 6.34
C LEU A 146 1.92 -0.95 6.37
N GLY A 147 2.26 -0.43 7.56
CA GLY A 147 2.97 0.84 7.72
C GLY A 147 4.39 0.76 7.15
N GLN A 148 5.13 -0.29 7.49
CA GLN A 148 6.43 -0.57 6.88
C GLN A 148 6.28 -0.82 5.38
N LEU A 149 5.26 -1.57 4.96
CA LEU A 149 5.04 -1.86 3.56
C LEU A 149 4.79 -0.59 2.72
N THR A 150 4.05 0.39 3.25
CA THR A 150 3.81 1.66 2.55
C THR A 150 5.09 2.50 2.47
N LEU A 151 5.88 2.53 3.54
CA LEU A 151 7.14 3.28 3.59
C LEU A 151 8.18 2.67 2.65
N ASP A 152 8.40 1.35 2.72
CA ASP A 152 9.34 0.64 1.85
C ASP A 152 8.99 0.89 0.37
N TYR A 153 7.71 0.74 0.01
CA TYR A 153 7.27 0.96 -1.37
C TYR A 153 7.46 2.41 -1.84
N LEU A 154 7.21 3.40 -0.96
CA LEU A 154 7.47 4.80 -1.28
C LEU A 154 8.96 5.05 -1.50
N MET A 155 9.81 4.59 -0.59
CA MET A 155 11.25 4.83 -0.66
C MET A 155 11.88 4.14 -1.88
N ASP A 156 11.44 2.91 -2.21
CA ASP A 156 11.81 2.25 -3.45
C ASP A 156 11.38 3.07 -4.68
N SER A 157 10.15 3.61 -4.66
CA SER A 157 9.67 4.46 -5.76
C SER A 157 10.46 5.76 -5.89
N VAL A 158 10.86 6.39 -4.79
CA VAL A 158 11.69 7.61 -4.79
C VAL A 158 13.06 7.30 -5.37
N LYS A 159 13.70 6.22 -4.91
CA LYS A 159 15.02 5.78 -5.40
C LYS A 159 14.99 5.52 -6.90
N ASN A 160 14.01 4.75 -7.38
CA ASN A 160 13.86 4.48 -8.82
C ASN A 160 13.54 5.74 -9.63
N PHE A 161 12.79 6.68 -9.05
CA PHE A 161 12.47 7.97 -9.71
C PHE A 161 13.71 8.85 -9.86
N VAL A 162 14.51 8.99 -8.81
CA VAL A 162 15.75 9.79 -8.82
C VAL A 162 16.79 9.19 -9.76
N ASN A 163 16.83 7.86 -9.88
CA ASN A 163 17.69 7.16 -10.84
C ASN A 163 17.19 7.25 -12.30
N GLY A 164 16.01 7.84 -12.54
CA GLY A 164 15.41 7.94 -13.88
C GLY A 164 14.84 6.62 -14.42
N GLU A 165 14.69 5.60 -13.56
CA GLU A 165 14.24 4.25 -13.94
C GLU A 165 12.72 4.14 -13.99
N ALA A 166 12.02 4.96 -13.20
CA ALA A 166 10.58 4.91 -13.08
C ALA A 166 9.96 6.29 -12.84
N ILE A 167 8.65 6.34 -13.03
CA ILE A 167 7.82 7.47 -12.63
C ILE A 167 7.53 7.42 -11.12
N LEU A 168 7.43 8.58 -10.47
CA LEU A 168 7.10 8.64 -9.04
C LEU A 168 5.69 8.07 -8.75
N GLU A 169 5.65 7.10 -7.83
CA GLU A 169 4.54 6.25 -7.38
C GLU A 169 4.54 6.09 -5.85
N GLY A 170 3.58 5.32 -5.32
CA GLY A 170 3.42 5.09 -3.89
C GLY A 170 2.50 6.11 -3.22
N ASN A 171 2.49 6.07 -1.88
CA ASN A 171 1.62 6.91 -1.07
C ASN A 171 2.23 8.32 -0.94
N LEU A 172 2.15 9.10 -2.02
CA LEU A 172 2.74 10.44 -2.13
C LEU A 172 2.34 11.45 -1.05
N PRO A 173 1.19 11.34 -0.36
CA PRO A 173 0.93 12.12 0.85
C PRO A 173 1.95 11.99 1.97
N LEU A 174 2.86 11.02 1.90
CA LEU A 174 4.00 10.90 2.80
C LEU A 174 5.19 11.80 2.42
N LEU A 175 5.20 12.38 1.22
CA LEU A 175 6.18 13.38 0.75
C LEU A 175 5.66 14.79 1.00
#